data_AF-A0A2D8S2F1-F1
#
_entry.id   AF-A0A2D8S2F1-F1
#
_cell.length_a   1.000
_cell.length_b   1.000
_cell.length_c   1.000
_cell.angle_alpha   90.00
_cell.angle_beta   90.00
_cell.angle_gamma   90.00
#
_symmetry.space_group_name_H-M   'P 1'
#
loop_
_entity.id
_entity.type
_entity.pdbx_description
1 polymer ?
#
loop_
_entity_poly.entity_id
_entity_poly.type
_entity_poly.pdbx_seq_one_letter_code
_entity_poly.pdbx_strand_id
1 'polypeptide(L)'
;MNLINFKKGFSLLEVVIALLIISVTFLAYSQLIEQNLKAQDMKQDYLDEYQLKTNVLTIYTANPKIDGNQIQELLDLDSISEKQFSRYNALVEIEVEFKNDSNTYSIKIIK
;
A
#
# COMPACT_ATOMS: atom_id res chain seq x y z
N MET A 1 39.59 -56.54 -3.81
CA MET A 1 40.05 -55.15 -3.55
C MET A 1 40.29 -54.48 -4.89
N ASN A 2 39.41 -53.55 -5.28
CA ASN A 2 39.75 -52.43 -6.18
C ASN A 2 38.55 -51.48 -6.25
N LEU A 3 38.53 -50.51 -5.35
CA LEU A 3 37.71 -49.32 -5.46
C LEU A 3 38.32 -48.48 -6.57
N ILE A 4 37.78 -48.59 -7.78
CA ILE A 4 38.19 -47.79 -8.92
C ILE A 4 37.91 -46.33 -8.56
N ASN A 5 38.99 -45.58 -8.33
CA ASN A 5 39.00 -44.16 -8.02
C ASN A 5 38.25 -43.36 -9.09
N PHE A 6 36.98 -43.05 -8.85
CA PHE A 6 36.23 -42.03 -9.60
C PHE A 6 36.66 -40.63 -9.12
N LYS A 7 37.86 -40.19 -9.50
CA LYS A 7 38.21 -38.76 -9.45
C LYS A 7 38.01 -38.14 -10.83
N LYS A 8 36.75 -37.91 -11.22
CA LYS A 8 36.42 -36.95 -12.28
C LYS A 8 36.32 -35.58 -11.64
N GLY A 9 37.30 -34.71 -11.89
CA GLY A 9 37.21 -33.29 -11.53
C GLY A 9 36.24 -32.56 -12.47
N PHE A 10 35.73 -31.42 -12.02
CA PHE A 10 34.91 -30.55 -12.87
C PHE A 10 35.79 -29.81 -13.87
N SER A 11 35.30 -29.68 -15.10
CA SER A 11 35.86 -28.77 -16.10
C SER A 11 35.67 -27.32 -15.63
N LEU A 12 36.62 -26.45 -15.95
CA LEU A 12 36.49 -25.01 -15.70
C LEU A 12 35.18 -24.44 -16.25
N LEU A 13 34.73 -24.92 -17.41
CA LEU A 13 33.48 -24.49 -18.03
C LEU A 13 32.26 -24.92 -17.19
N GLU A 14 32.27 -26.11 -16.61
CA GLU A 14 31.19 -26.59 -15.73
C GLU A 14 31.13 -25.75 -14.45
N VAL A 15 32.29 -25.41 -13.88
CA VAL A 15 32.37 -24.54 -12.70
C VAL A 15 31.84 -23.14 -13.00
N VAL A 16 32.21 -22.56 -14.15
CA VAL A 16 31.74 -21.22 -14.56
C VAL A 16 30.24 -21.22 -14.80
N ILE A 17 29.70 -22.23 -15.49
CA ILE A 17 28.26 -22.35 -15.72
C ILE A 17 27.51 -22.50 -14.39
N ALA A 18 28.01 -23.34 -13.47
CA ALA A 18 27.40 -23.49 -12.15
C ALA A 18 27.38 -22.18 -11.36
N LEU A 19 28.48 -21.42 -11.37
CA LEU A 19 28.55 -20.11 -10.73
C LEU A 19 27.60 -19.09 -11.36
N LEU A 20 27.46 -19.11 -12.69
CA LEU A 20 26.52 -18.26 -13.40
C LEU A 20 25.07 -18.60 -13.04
N ILE A 21 24.71 -19.88 -13.02
CA ILE A 21 23.37 -20.33 -12.61
C ILE A 21 23.09 -19.88 -11.19
N ILE A 22 23.99 -20.16 -10.24
CA ILE A 22 23.81 -19.76 -8.83
C ILE A 22 23.61 -18.24 -8.73
N SER A 23 24.42 -17.46 -9.43
CA SER A 23 24.35 -15.99 -9.38
C SER A 23 23.03 -15.46 -9.95
N VAL A 24 22.62 -15.96 -11.13
CA VAL A 24 21.36 -15.53 -11.76
C VAL A 24 20.15 -15.96 -10.93
N THR A 25 20.15 -17.19 -10.42
CA THR A 25 19.06 -17.69 -9.57
C THR A 25 18.97 -16.91 -8.27
N PHE A 26 20.11 -16.59 -7.63
CA PHE A 26 20.14 -15.78 -6.42
C PHE A 26 19.55 -14.38 -6.67
N LEU A 27 20.01 -13.69 -7.73
CA LEU A 27 19.51 -12.37 -8.09
C LEU A 27 18.00 -12.38 -8.39
N ALA A 28 17.53 -13.33 -9.20
CA ALA A 28 16.12 -13.46 -9.54
C ALA A 28 15.25 -13.69 -8.30
N TYR A 29 15.72 -14.53 -7.36
CA TYR A 29 15.00 -14.80 -6.13
C TYR A 29 14.93 -13.58 -5.20
N SER A 30 16.05 -12.88 -5.04
CA SER A 30 16.09 -11.62 -4.26
C SER A 30 15.13 -10.57 -4.83
N GLN A 31 15.11 -10.39 -6.16
CA GLN A 31 14.20 -9.45 -6.82
C GLN A 31 12.73 -9.84 -6.62
N LEU A 32 12.41 -11.14 -6.68
CA LEU A 32 11.04 -11.60 -6.48
C LEU A 32 10.56 -11.35 -5.05
N ILE A 33 11.43 -11.55 -4.04
CA ILE A 33 11.10 -11.22 -2.64
C ILE A 33 10.86 -9.72 -2.48
N GLU A 34 11.76 -8.88 -2.99
CA GLU A 34 11.65 -7.43 -2.90
C GLU A 34 10.33 -6.93 -3.53
N GLN A 35 9.98 -7.47 -4.71
CA GLN A 35 8.71 -7.13 -5.36
C GLN A 35 7.48 -7.54 -4.55
N ASN A 36 7.51 -8.70 -3.90
CA ASN A 36 6.39 -9.14 -3.07
C ASN A 36 6.24 -8.29 -1.80
N LEU A 37 7.35 -7.94 -1.14
CA LEU A 37 7.32 -7.03 0.00
C LEU A 37 6.74 -5.67 -0.40
N LYS A 38 7.22 -5.09 -1.50
CA LYS A 38 6.70 -3.83 -2.02
C LYS A 38 5.21 -3.91 -2.39
N ALA A 39 4.76 -5.02 -2.97
CA ALA A 39 3.35 -5.22 -3.29
C ALA A 39 2.49 -5.38 -2.03
N GLN A 40 3.03 -6.00 -0.98
CA GLN A 40 2.37 -6.11 0.31
C GLN A 40 2.25 -4.76 1.00
N ASP A 41 3.32 -3.96 1.00
CA ASP A 41 3.31 -2.60 1.56
C ASP A 41 2.26 -1.73 0.84
N MET A 42 2.27 -1.72 -0.50
CA MET A 42 1.26 -1.00 -1.29
C MET A 42 -0.17 -1.45 -1.01
N LYS A 43 -0.36 -2.76 -0.78
CA LYS A 43 -1.68 -3.30 -0.43
C LYS A 43 -2.12 -2.83 0.94
N GLN A 44 -1.19 -2.79 1.90
CA GLN A 44 -1.47 -2.30 3.25
C GLN A 44 -1.83 -0.81 3.21
N ASP A 45 -1.04 0.02 2.52
CA ASP A 45 -1.32 1.45 2.33
C ASP A 45 -2.70 1.68 1.71
N TYR A 46 -3.05 0.89 0.69
CA TYR A 46 -4.37 0.96 0.04
C TYR A 46 -5.51 0.57 0.98
N LEU A 47 -5.33 -0.47 1.80
CA LEU A 47 -6.33 -0.90 2.77
C LEU A 47 -6.55 0.16 3.85
N ASP A 48 -5.46 0.76 4.35
CA ASP A 48 -5.51 1.79 5.39
C ASP A 48 -6.18 3.08 4.86
N GLU A 49 -5.84 3.50 3.63
CA GLU A 49 -6.52 4.60 2.95
C GLU A 49 -8.03 4.31 2.78
N TYR A 50 -8.38 3.13 2.30
CA TYR A 50 -9.77 2.76 2.04
C TYR A 50 -10.59 2.68 3.33
N GLN A 51 -10.01 2.14 4.40
CA GLN A 51 -10.62 2.09 5.72
C GLN A 51 -10.86 3.50 6.26
N LEU A 52 -9.87 4.38 6.19
CA LEU A 52 -9.99 5.77 6.63
C LEU A 52 -11.08 6.53 5.85
N LYS A 53 -11.09 6.42 4.52
CA LYS A 53 -12.14 7.01 3.66
C LYS A 53 -13.54 6.49 4.01
N THR A 54 -13.66 5.18 4.24
CA THR A 54 -14.94 4.55 4.58
C THR A 54 -15.43 5.02 5.95
N ASN A 55 -14.53 5.14 6.94
CA ASN A 55 -14.87 5.65 8.27
C ASN A 55 -15.35 7.11 8.20
N VAL A 56 -14.63 7.98 7.51
CA VAL A 56 -15.03 9.38 7.29
C VAL A 56 -16.41 9.43 6.63
N LEU A 57 -16.62 8.69 5.53
CA LEU A 57 -17.93 8.64 4.86
C LEU A 57 -19.05 8.18 5.79
N THR A 58 -18.81 7.12 6.56
CA THR A 58 -19.80 6.55 7.48
C THR A 58 -20.19 7.56 8.55
N ILE A 59 -19.23 8.30 9.10
CA ILE A 59 -19.49 9.32 10.12
C ILE A 59 -20.31 10.48 9.54
N TYR A 60 -19.94 10.99 8.36
CA TYR A 60 -20.68 12.07 7.70
C TYR A 60 -22.08 11.66 7.27
N THR A 61 -22.28 10.42 6.85
CA THR A 61 -23.61 9.90 6.48
C THR A 61 -24.48 9.64 7.71
N ALA A 62 -23.90 9.15 8.82
CA ALA A 62 -24.62 8.90 10.06
C ALA A 62 -24.97 10.19 10.82
N ASN A 63 -24.09 11.20 10.79
CA ASN A 63 -24.32 12.50 11.41
C ASN A 63 -23.89 13.64 10.46
N PRO A 64 -24.79 14.12 9.58
CA PRO A 64 -24.46 15.15 8.57
C PRO A 64 -24.13 16.54 9.13
N LYS A 65 -24.29 16.74 10.45
CA LYS A 65 -24.02 17.99 11.16
C LYS A 65 -22.81 17.89 12.10
N ILE A 66 -22.07 16.79 12.04
CA ILE A 66 -20.87 16.61 12.85
C ILE A 66 -19.84 17.71 12.53
N ASP A 67 -19.15 18.21 13.55
CA ASP A 67 -18.09 19.20 13.38
C ASP A 67 -16.80 18.51 12.92
N GLY A 68 -16.07 19.15 12.00
CA GLY A 68 -14.80 18.61 11.48
C GLY A 68 -13.81 18.31 12.61
N ASN A 69 -13.73 19.16 13.62
CA ASN A 69 -12.82 18.96 14.76
C ASN A 69 -13.12 17.65 15.54
N GLN A 70 -14.38 17.23 15.60
CA GLN A 70 -14.78 15.99 16.27
C GLN A 70 -14.34 14.76 15.47
N ILE A 71 -14.41 14.83 14.14
CA ILE A 71 -13.90 13.77 13.25
C ILE A 71 -12.39 13.70 13.34
N GLN A 72 -11.74 14.87 13.41
CA GLN A 72 -10.29 14.96 13.54
C GLN A 72 -9.79 14.23 14.80
N GLU A 73 -10.43 14.45 15.95
CA GLU A 73 -10.08 13.78 17.20
C GLU A 73 -10.44 12.28 17.19
N LEU A 74 -11.58 11.90 16.61
CA LEU A 74 -12.03 10.51 16.56
C LEU A 74 -11.16 9.61 15.67
N LEU A 75 -10.63 10.18 14.58
CA LEU A 75 -9.84 9.45 13.58
C LEU A 75 -8.34 9.77 13.62
N ASP A 76 -7.90 10.54 14.62
CA ASP A 76 -6.50 10.98 14.82
C ASP A 76 -5.90 11.60 13.54
N LEU A 77 -6.60 12.59 12.97
CA LEU A 77 -6.21 13.27 11.73
C LEU A 77 -5.40 14.55 12.05
N ASP A 78 -4.43 14.89 11.19
CA ASP A 78 -3.66 16.13 11.32
C ASP A 78 -4.47 17.37 10.96
N SER A 79 -5.36 17.23 9.99
CA SER A 79 -6.27 18.31 9.58
C SER A 79 -7.46 17.77 8.80
N ILE A 80 -8.56 18.50 8.86
CA ILE A 80 -9.76 18.26 8.06
C ILE A 80 -10.30 19.60 7.58
N SER A 81 -10.77 19.64 6.33
CA SER A 81 -11.29 20.83 5.67
C SER A 81 -12.48 20.45 4.81
N GLU A 82 -13.54 21.25 4.86
CA GLU A 82 -14.73 21.06 4.05
C GLU A 82 -14.83 22.17 3.00
N LYS A 83 -15.00 21.76 1.74
CA LYS A 83 -15.31 22.67 0.63
C LYS A 83 -16.66 22.29 0.05
N GLN A 84 -17.62 23.21 0.11
CA GLN A 84 -18.90 23.05 -0.59
C GLN A 84 -18.70 23.34 -2.08
N PHE A 85 -19.01 22.36 -2.93
CA PHE A 85 -18.86 22.49 -4.39
C PHE A 85 -20.13 22.95 -5.07
N SER A 86 -21.25 22.33 -4.74
CA SER A 86 -22.52 22.60 -5.42
C SER A 86 -23.71 22.42 -4.48
N ARG A 87 -24.80 23.10 -4.82
CA ARG A 87 -26.09 22.93 -4.14
C ARG A 87 -27.19 22.78 -5.19
N TYR A 88 -27.83 21.61 -5.20
CA TYR A 88 -28.98 21.32 -6.05
C TYR A 88 -30.21 21.11 -5.16
N ASN A 89 -31.09 22.11 -5.12
CA ASN A 89 -32.26 22.14 -4.22
C ASN A 89 -31.87 21.93 -2.74
N ALA A 90 -32.27 20.80 -2.15
CA ALA A 90 -31.95 20.42 -0.79
C ALA A 90 -30.62 19.67 -0.65
N LEU A 91 -30.03 19.23 -1.77
CA LEU A 91 -28.78 18.47 -1.78
C LEU A 91 -27.58 19.41 -1.86
N VAL A 92 -26.59 19.16 -1.01
CA VAL A 92 -25.32 19.88 -0.96
C VAL A 92 -24.19 18.88 -1.23
N GLU A 93 -23.42 19.15 -2.29
CA GLU A 93 -22.19 18.43 -2.56
C GLU A 93 -21.05 19.10 -1.80
N ILE A 94 -20.44 18.34 -0.89
CA ILE A 94 -19.27 18.75 -0.12
C ILE A 94 -18.10 17.84 -0.48
N GLU A 95 -16.91 18.42 -0.59
CA GLU A 95 -15.65 17.69 -0.60
C GLU A 95 -15.00 17.88 0.76
N VAL A 96 -14.67 16.77 1.40
CA VAL A 96 -13.93 16.74 2.66
C VAL A 96 -12.51 16.34 2.32
N GLU A 97 -11.57 17.26 2.50
CA GLU A 97 -10.14 17.02 2.44
C GLU A 97 -9.65 16.73 3.86
N PHE A 98 -8.90 15.65 4.05
CA PHE A 98 -8.31 15.31 5.33
C PHE A 98 -6.87 14.82 5.17
N LYS A 99 -6.05 15.07 6.19
CA LYS A 99 -4.64 14.66 6.22
C LYS A 99 -4.40 13.68 7.35
N ASN A 100 -3.64 12.64 7.04
CA ASN A 100 -3.08 11.71 8.01
C ASN A 100 -1.60 11.54 7.66
N ASP A 101 -0.74 11.89 8.61
CA ASP A 101 0.71 12.00 8.47
C ASP A 101 1.14 12.91 7.30
N SER A 102 1.61 12.30 6.21
CA SER A 102 2.10 13.00 5.00
C SER A 102 1.14 12.91 3.82
N ASN A 103 0.05 12.15 3.96
CA ASN A 103 -0.88 11.89 2.86
C ASN A 103 -2.13 12.76 2.99
N THR A 104 -2.51 13.37 1.87
CA THR A 104 -3.77 14.15 1.76
C THR A 104 -4.78 13.32 0.99
N TYR A 105 -5.94 13.10 1.61
CA TYR A 105 -7.04 12.36 1.03
C TYR A 105 -8.25 13.29 0.84
N SER A 106 -9.06 13.00 -0.16
CA SER A 106 -10.34 13.69 -0.35
C SER A 106 -11.48 12.71 -0.59
N ILE A 107 -12.67 13.10 -0.12
CA ILE A 107 -13.92 12.39 -0.36
C ILE A 107 -15.02 13.39 -0.71
N LYS A 108 -15.83 13.05 -1.71
CA LYS A 108 -17.03 13.80 -2.06
C LYS A 108 -18.25 13.15 -1.43
N ILE A 109 -19.06 13.96 -0.78
CA ILE A 109 -20.25 13.54 -0.04
C ILE A 109 -21.41 14.41 -0.53
N ILE A 110 -22.56 13.79 -0.78
CA ILE A 110 -23.81 14.49 -1.10
C ILE A 110 -24.69 14.36 0.14
N LYS A 111 -25.03 15.49 0.75
CA LYS A 111 -25.92 15.58 1.93
C LYS A 111 -27.22 16.28 1.62
#